data_AF-A0A8I2Z736-F1
#
_entry.id   AF-A0A8I2Z736-F1
#
_cell.length_a   1.000
_cell.length_b   1.000
_cell.length_c   1.000
_cell.angle_alpha   90.00
_cell.angle_beta   90.00
_cell.angle_gamma   90.00
#
_symmetry.space_group_name_H-M   'P 1'
#
loop_
_entity.id
_entity.type
_entity.pdbx_description
1 polymer ?
#
loop_
_entity_poly.entity_id
_entity_poly.type
_entity_poly.pdbx_seq_one_letter_code
_entity_poly.pdbx_strand_id
1 'polypeptide(L)'
;MDPPKKASGRGPAPKNYMTLQEGVEIPFSIVNDKPANKNVEDITEKNYERQLQNWDDFVQAYGPRSVDSLEDLKEYVLRLGMAMRAGLRPDQKLAAKGIKSYWKKFTAGYNRERGTIPKDHLLSVTRLIEPRGAVGKLLNLVADTGPRRHATAEVLTWAGEFSWTLDWKIFARPRLRIDHLAVLQVAAFTAARVSDYIESSARYKSNVGLHYKVTFATRHGFKS
;
A
#
# COMPACT_ATOMS: atom_id res chain seq x y z
N MET A 1 65.74 7.16 -32.36
CA MET A 1 64.91 5.94 -32.26
C MET A 1 63.51 6.40 -31.92
N ASP A 2 62.55 6.24 -32.84
CA ASP A 2 61.14 6.55 -32.57
C ASP A 2 60.45 5.37 -31.86
N PRO A 3 59.57 5.63 -30.88
CA PRO A 3 58.85 4.56 -30.18
C PRO A 3 57.83 3.89 -31.10
N PRO A 4 57.55 2.58 -30.92
CA PRO A 4 56.62 1.86 -31.78
C PRO A 4 55.20 2.37 -31.56
N LYS A 5 54.52 2.73 -32.66
CA LYS A 5 53.08 3.06 -32.65
C LYS A 5 52.30 1.85 -32.13
N LYS A 6 51.63 2.00 -30.98
CA LYS A 6 50.65 1.02 -30.49
C LYS A 6 49.60 0.79 -31.58
N ALA A 7 49.52 -0.44 -32.08
CA ALA A 7 48.42 -0.87 -32.93
C ALA A 7 47.11 -0.69 -32.14
N SER A 8 46.29 0.28 -32.55
CA SER A 8 44.91 0.39 -32.07
C SER A 8 44.14 -0.80 -32.65
N GLY A 9 44.10 -1.89 -31.90
CA GLY A 9 43.22 -3.01 -32.21
C GLY A 9 41.79 -2.49 -32.33
N ARG A 10 41.23 -2.52 -33.55
CA ARG A 10 39.80 -2.27 -33.75
C ARG A 10 39.07 -3.33 -32.94
N GLY A 11 38.36 -2.89 -31.90
CA GLY A 11 37.44 -3.76 -31.17
C GLY A 11 36.44 -4.42 -32.13
N PRO A 12 35.76 -5.49 -31.70
CA PRO A 12 34.78 -6.18 -32.54
C PRO A 12 33.76 -5.20 -33.12
N ALA A 13 33.41 -5.37 -34.39
CA ALA A 13 32.39 -4.55 -35.02
C ALA A 13 31.10 -4.60 -34.18
N PRO A 14 30.45 -3.46 -33.92
CA PRO A 14 29.24 -3.42 -33.12
C PRO A 14 28.16 -4.28 -33.77
N LYS A 15 27.67 -5.29 -33.04
CA LYS A 15 26.56 -6.13 -33.51
C LYS A 15 25.28 -5.31 -33.49
N ASN A 16 24.60 -5.23 -34.63
CA ASN A 16 23.23 -4.74 -34.67
C ASN A 16 22.28 -5.91 -34.34
N TYR A 17 21.77 -5.93 -33.11
CA TYR A 17 20.90 -7.02 -32.66
C TYR A 17 19.54 -7.04 -33.39
N MET A 18 19.10 -5.92 -33.97
CA MET A 18 17.82 -5.85 -34.68
C MET A 18 17.89 -6.52 -36.06
N THR A 19 19.03 -6.44 -36.75
CA THR A 19 19.24 -7.19 -38.00
C THR A 19 19.34 -8.70 -37.78
N LEU A 20 19.59 -9.14 -36.54
CA LEU A 20 19.58 -10.56 -36.17
C LEU A 20 18.17 -11.10 -35.84
N GLN A 21 17.13 -10.28 -35.99
CA GLN A 21 15.73 -10.64 -35.72
C GLN A 21 14.88 -10.72 -37.00
N GLU A 22 15.49 -10.52 -38.17
CA GLU A 22 14.79 -10.62 -39.45
C GLU A 22 14.21 -12.04 -39.64
N GLY A 23 12.90 -12.14 -39.87
CA GLY A 23 12.19 -13.42 -39.99
C GLY A 23 11.83 -14.13 -38.68
N VAL A 24 12.12 -13.55 -37.51
CA VAL A 24 11.70 -14.10 -36.21
C VAL A 24 10.23 -13.77 -35.97
N GLU A 25 9.40 -14.80 -35.76
CA GLU A 25 7.99 -14.61 -35.39
C GLU A 25 7.86 -13.98 -34.00
N ILE A 26 7.12 -12.88 -33.93
CA ILE A 26 6.85 -12.19 -32.67
C ILE A 26 5.55 -12.75 -32.07
N PRO A 27 5.58 -13.27 -30.83
CA PRO A 27 4.37 -13.76 -30.19
C PRO A 27 3.46 -12.59 -29.80
N PHE A 28 2.36 -12.42 -30.56
CA PHE A 28 1.31 -11.42 -30.29
C PHE A 28 0.63 -11.60 -28.91
N SER A 29 0.75 -12.77 -28.30
CA SER A 29 0.29 -13.01 -26.92
C SER A 29 1.11 -12.22 -25.88
N ILE A 30 2.36 -11.90 -26.20
CA ILE A 30 3.29 -11.15 -25.32
C ILE A 30 3.42 -9.70 -25.79
N VAL A 31 3.54 -9.49 -27.10
CA VAL A 31 3.69 -8.16 -27.69
C VAL A 31 2.33 -7.70 -28.20
N ASN A 32 1.59 -7.00 -27.34
CA ASN A 32 0.30 -6.39 -27.62
C ASN A 32 0.11 -5.11 -26.80
N ASP A 33 -1.00 -4.41 -27.02
CA ASP A 33 -1.32 -3.15 -26.34
C ASP A 33 -1.83 -3.31 -24.90
N LYS A 34 -1.79 -4.52 -24.32
CA LYS A 34 -2.24 -4.75 -22.94
C LYS A 34 -1.13 -4.40 -21.94
N PRO A 35 -1.47 -3.83 -20.78
CA PRO A 35 -0.49 -3.56 -19.73
C PRO A 35 0.14 -4.84 -19.17
N ALA A 36 1.47 -4.88 -19.13
CA ALA A 36 2.21 -5.93 -18.44
C ALA A 36 2.24 -5.66 -16.93
N ASN A 37 1.43 -6.40 -16.16
CA ASN A 37 1.30 -6.25 -14.73
C ASN A 37 2.07 -7.33 -13.96
N LYS A 38 2.69 -6.95 -12.84
CA LYS A 38 3.23 -7.94 -11.88
C LYS A 38 2.08 -8.64 -11.16
N ASN A 39 2.23 -9.93 -10.87
CA ASN A 39 1.37 -10.63 -9.92
C ASN A 39 1.41 -9.91 -8.56
N VAL A 40 0.27 -9.86 -7.88
CA VAL A 40 0.12 -9.24 -6.57
C VAL A 40 -0.57 -10.22 -5.63
N GLU A 41 -0.35 -10.04 -4.33
CA GLU A 41 -1.03 -10.80 -3.28
C GLU A 41 -2.51 -10.41 -3.19
N ASP A 42 -3.39 -11.34 -2.80
CA ASP A 42 -4.84 -11.12 -2.64
C ASP A 42 -5.20 -9.88 -1.81
N ILE A 43 -4.43 -9.60 -0.76
CA ILE A 43 -4.66 -8.41 0.08
C ILE A 43 -4.44 -7.11 -0.70
N THR A 44 -3.54 -7.13 -1.68
CA THR A 44 -3.28 -5.98 -2.55
C THR A 44 -4.41 -5.80 -3.56
N GLU A 45 -4.96 -6.88 -4.10
CA GLU A 45 -6.14 -6.84 -4.98
C GLU A 45 -7.35 -6.24 -4.26
N LYS A 46 -7.68 -6.74 -3.06
CA LYS A 46 -8.73 -6.17 -2.21
C LYS A 46 -8.53 -4.69 -1.91
N ASN A 47 -7.27 -4.25 -1.78
CA ASN A 47 -6.96 -2.84 -1.60
C ASN A 47 -7.25 -2.02 -2.87
N TYR A 48 -7.04 -2.58 -4.07
CA TYR A 48 -7.37 -1.95 -5.34
C TYR A 48 -8.87 -1.86 -5.54
N GLU A 49 -9.60 -2.96 -5.36
CA GLU A 49 -11.06 -3.01 -5.41
C GLU A 49 -11.68 -1.93 -4.52
N ARG A 50 -11.21 -1.80 -3.28
CA ARG A 50 -11.68 -0.76 -2.35
C ARG A 50 -11.45 0.66 -2.87
N GLN A 51 -10.34 0.91 -3.58
CA GLN A 51 -10.10 2.25 -4.15
C GLN A 51 -10.93 2.51 -5.41
N LEU A 52 -11.19 1.46 -6.20
CA LEU A 52 -12.11 1.55 -7.32
C LEU A 52 -13.53 1.82 -6.86
N GLN A 53 -13.98 1.18 -5.77
CA GLN A 53 -15.26 1.49 -5.15
C GLN A 53 -15.33 2.94 -4.67
N ASN A 54 -14.28 3.46 -4.02
CA ASN A 54 -14.24 4.88 -3.64
C ASN A 54 -14.40 5.82 -4.85
N TRP A 55 -13.87 5.44 -6.01
CA TRP A 55 -14.04 6.20 -7.24
C TRP A 55 -15.48 6.10 -7.77
N ASP A 56 -16.06 4.89 -7.75
CA ASP A 56 -17.45 4.68 -8.17
C ASP A 56 -18.43 5.45 -7.27
N ASP A 57 -18.21 5.45 -5.95
CA ASP A 57 -18.99 6.24 -5.00
C ASP A 57 -18.87 7.75 -5.28
N PHE A 58 -17.68 8.21 -5.68
CA PHE A 58 -17.45 9.60 -6.09
C PHE A 58 -18.21 9.96 -7.37
N VAL A 59 -18.15 9.11 -8.41
CA VAL A 59 -18.92 9.29 -9.65
C VAL A 59 -20.43 9.26 -9.35
N GLN A 60 -20.87 8.34 -8.50
CA GLN A 60 -22.28 8.23 -8.14
C GLN A 60 -22.78 9.48 -7.38
N ALA A 61 -21.98 10.00 -6.45
CA ALA A 61 -22.37 11.13 -5.62
C ALA A 61 -22.28 12.49 -6.33
N TYR A 62 -21.35 12.64 -7.28
CA TYR A 62 -21.02 13.94 -7.89
C TYR A 62 -21.18 13.99 -9.41
N GLY A 63 -21.93 13.04 -9.97
CA GLY A 63 -22.25 12.94 -11.39
C GLY A 63 -21.15 12.28 -12.22
N PRO A 64 -21.33 12.18 -13.55
CA PRO A 64 -20.36 11.55 -14.44
C PRO A 64 -18.98 12.20 -14.34
N ARG A 65 -17.94 11.40 -14.03
CA ARG A 65 -16.54 11.84 -13.93
C ARG A 65 -15.64 10.91 -14.70
N SER A 66 -14.56 11.46 -15.25
CA SER A 66 -13.60 10.70 -16.06
C SER A 66 -12.17 10.83 -15.53
N VAL A 67 -11.41 9.74 -15.64
CA VAL A 67 -9.96 9.78 -15.38
C VAL A 67 -9.19 10.52 -16.47
N ASP A 68 -9.83 10.75 -17.62
CA ASP A 68 -9.32 11.59 -18.71
C ASP A 68 -9.60 13.09 -18.47
N SER A 69 -10.30 13.42 -17.39
CA SER A 69 -10.43 14.80 -16.90
C SER A 69 -9.47 15.02 -15.74
N LEU A 70 -8.46 15.88 -15.95
CA LEU A 70 -7.56 16.28 -14.87
C LEU A 70 -8.31 16.98 -13.74
N GLU A 71 -9.37 17.74 -14.05
CA GLU A 71 -10.20 18.41 -13.05
C GLU A 71 -10.89 17.39 -12.14
N ASP A 72 -11.50 16.37 -12.71
CA ASP A 72 -12.21 15.32 -11.95
C ASP A 72 -11.26 14.56 -11.02
N LEU A 73 -10.06 14.22 -11.51
CA LEU A 73 -9.04 13.57 -10.69
C LEU A 73 -8.56 14.47 -9.54
N LYS A 74 -8.41 15.78 -9.78
CA LYS A 74 -8.04 16.73 -8.73
C LYS A 74 -9.16 16.86 -7.69
N GLU A 75 -10.41 16.91 -8.12
CA GLU A 75 -11.57 16.97 -7.22
C GLU A 75 -11.69 15.69 -6.38
N TYR A 76 -11.56 14.52 -7.00
CA TYR A 76 -11.59 13.23 -6.31
C TYR A 76 -10.56 13.18 -5.18
N VAL A 77 -9.30 13.53 -5.49
CA VAL A 77 -8.21 13.48 -4.51
C VAL A 77 -8.35 14.56 -3.43
N LEU A 78 -8.88 15.73 -3.77
CA LEU A 78 -9.21 16.76 -2.78
C LEU A 78 -10.27 16.26 -1.79
N ARG A 79 -11.38 15.69 -2.28
CA ARG A 79 -12.46 15.15 -1.44
C ARG A 79 -11.98 14.02 -0.55
N LEU A 80 -11.14 13.14 -1.09
CA LEU A 80 -10.49 12.08 -0.33
C LEU A 80 -9.62 12.64 0.80
N GLY A 81 -8.84 13.69 0.52
CA GLY A 81 -8.06 14.39 1.54
C GLY A 81 -8.92 15.08 2.59
N MET A 82 -10.03 15.72 2.20
CA MET A 82 -11.00 16.34 3.11
C MET A 82 -11.65 15.30 4.04
N ALA A 83 -12.07 14.16 3.50
CA ALA A 83 -12.64 13.07 4.28
C ALA A 83 -11.63 12.51 5.31
N MET A 84 -10.37 12.32 4.90
CA MET A 84 -9.30 11.93 5.82
C MET A 84 -9.06 12.98 6.92
N ARG A 85 -9.11 14.27 6.57
CA ARG A 85 -8.94 15.37 7.53
C ARG A 85 -10.09 15.43 8.53
N ALA A 86 -11.32 15.21 8.08
CA ALA A 86 -12.51 15.20 8.94
C ALA A 86 -12.47 14.08 9.99
N GLY A 87 -11.81 12.95 9.69
CA GLY A 87 -11.60 11.86 10.64
C GLY A 87 -10.50 12.10 11.67
N LEU A 88 -9.79 13.23 11.62
CA LEU A 88 -8.72 13.59 12.55
C LEU A 88 -9.17 14.64 13.55
N ARG A 89 -8.59 14.59 14.75
CA ARG A 89 -8.74 15.67 15.74
C ARG A 89 -8.05 16.96 15.25
N PRO A 90 -8.46 18.15 15.73
CA PRO A 90 -7.87 19.42 15.31
C PRO A 90 -6.35 19.52 15.50
N ASP A 91 -5.80 18.88 16.55
CA ASP A 91 -4.38 18.86 16.88
C ASP A 91 -3.56 17.90 16.00
N GLN A 92 -4.22 16.97 15.32
CA GLN A 92 -3.56 15.92 14.56
C GLN A 92 -3.13 16.40 13.17
N LYS A 93 -1.90 16.05 12.81
CA LYS A 93 -1.34 16.33 11.48
C LYS A 93 -1.79 15.26 10.49
N LEU A 94 -2.19 15.66 9.28
CA LEU A 94 -2.48 14.74 8.17
C LEU A 94 -1.22 14.57 7.31
N ALA A 95 -0.68 13.35 7.22
CA ALA A 95 0.48 13.10 6.37
C ALA A 95 0.09 12.92 4.90
N ALA A 96 0.85 13.56 4.01
CA ALA A 96 0.71 13.41 2.56
C ALA A 96 0.84 11.95 2.10
N LYS A 97 1.62 11.13 2.83
CA LYS A 97 1.79 9.70 2.55
C LYS A 97 0.47 8.91 2.58
N GLY A 98 -0.48 9.31 3.42
CA GLY A 98 -1.79 8.65 3.49
C GLY A 98 -2.56 8.80 2.19
N ILE A 99 -2.74 10.04 1.73
CA ILE A 99 -3.42 10.37 0.47
C ILE A 99 -2.67 9.76 -0.72
N LYS A 100 -1.33 9.89 -0.77
CA LYS A 100 -0.49 9.27 -1.81
C LYS A 100 -0.68 7.76 -1.89
N SER A 101 -0.85 7.08 -0.75
CA SER A 101 -1.09 5.64 -0.73
C SER A 101 -2.44 5.26 -1.34
N TYR A 102 -3.49 6.05 -1.10
CA TYR A 102 -4.81 5.82 -1.69
C TYR A 102 -4.76 6.10 -3.20
N TRP A 103 -4.17 7.24 -3.60
CA TRP A 103 -3.95 7.59 -4.99
C TRP A 103 -3.17 6.52 -5.77
N LYS A 104 -2.09 5.98 -5.19
CA LYS A 104 -1.30 4.92 -5.82
C LYS A 104 -2.08 3.62 -6.00
N LYS A 105 -2.90 3.24 -5.00
CA LYS A 105 -3.73 2.03 -5.07
C LYS A 105 -4.85 2.19 -6.09
N PHE A 106 -5.49 3.36 -6.12
CA PHE A 106 -6.50 3.71 -7.13
C PHE A 106 -5.93 3.60 -8.54
N THR A 107 -4.83 4.30 -8.82
CA THR A 107 -4.22 4.32 -10.16
C THR A 107 -3.72 2.94 -10.59
N ALA A 108 -3.19 2.14 -9.67
CA ALA A 108 -2.79 0.76 -9.94
C ALA A 108 -3.99 -0.16 -10.23
N GLY A 109 -5.08 -0.05 -9.45
CA GLY A 109 -6.31 -0.80 -9.67
C GLY A 109 -6.97 -0.43 -11.00
N TYR A 110 -7.09 0.87 -11.29
CA TYR A 110 -7.69 1.37 -12.51
C TYR A 110 -6.93 0.89 -13.75
N ASN A 111 -5.59 0.98 -13.73
CA ASN A 111 -4.73 0.48 -14.80
C ASN A 111 -4.83 -1.03 -15.06
N ARG A 112 -5.27 -1.81 -14.07
CA ARG A 112 -5.44 -3.26 -14.20
C ARG A 112 -6.81 -3.64 -14.74
N GLU A 113 -7.85 -2.97 -14.28
CA GLU A 113 -9.24 -3.38 -14.53
C GLU A 113 -9.97 -2.54 -15.58
N ARG A 114 -9.63 -1.25 -15.70
CA ARG A 114 -10.46 -0.25 -16.39
C ARG A 114 -9.73 0.55 -17.47
N GLY A 115 -8.45 0.29 -17.69
CA GLY A 115 -7.64 0.95 -18.71
C GLY A 115 -6.65 1.96 -18.15
N THR A 116 -5.96 2.71 -19.01
CA THR A 116 -4.80 3.52 -18.58
C THR A 116 -5.18 4.96 -18.28
N ILE A 117 -4.74 5.49 -17.14
CA ILE A 117 -4.86 6.92 -16.82
C ILE A 117 -3.72 7.71 -17.52
N PRO A 118 -4.00 8.86 -18.14
CA PRO A 118 -2.96 9.70 -18.76
C PRO A 118 -1.79 10.02 -17.81
N LYS A 119 -0.56 9.82 -18.28
CA LYS A 119 0.66 9.90 -17.43
C LYS A 119 0.90 11.29 -16.86
N ASP A 120 0.58 12.32 -17.63
CA ASP A 120 0.63 13.72 -17.23
C ASP A 120 -0.39 14.03 -16.13
N HIS A 121 -1.59 13.42 -16.17
CA HIS A 121 -2.55 13.50 -15.07
C HIS A 121 -2.00 12.87 -13.79
N LEU A 122 -1.40 11.68 -13.89
CA LEU A 122 -0.78 11.00 -12.74
C LEU A 122 0.27 11.88 -12.06
N LEU A 123 1.14 12.52 -12.85
CA LEU A 123 2.18 13.41 -12.36
C LEU A 123 1.60 14.69 -11.73
N SER A 124 0.61 15.29 -12.39
CA SER A 124 -0.05 16.52 -11.95
C SER A 124 -0.77 16.34 -10.61
N VAL A 125 -1.55 15.27 -10.47
CA VAL A 125 -2.26 14.93 -9.22
C VAL A 125 -1.27 14.57 -8.11
N THR A 126 -0.17 13.87 -8.43
CA THR A 126 0.88 13.56 -7.45
C THR A 126 1.53 14.82 -6.88
N ARG A 127 1.78 15.84 -7.73
CA ARG A 127 2.31 17.15 -7.32
C ARG A 127 1.29 17.96 -6.51
N LEU A 128 0.00 17.85 -6.85
CA LEU A 128 -1.10 18.51 -6.15
C LEU A 128 -1.12 18.16 -4.65
N ILE A 129 -0.89 16.87 -4.33
CA ILE A 129 -0.94 16.31 -2.96
C ILE A 129 0.39 16.33 -2.21
N GLU A 130 1.42 16.96 -2.77
CA GLU A 130 2.64 17.22 -2.01
C GLU A 130 2.38 18.30 -0.96
N PRO A 131 3.11 18.33 0.18
CA PRO A 131 2.96 19.37 1.20
C PRO A 131 3.00 20.81 0.64
N ARG A 132 3.78 21.03 -0.43
CA ARG A 132 3.90 22.33 -1.11
C ARG A 132 2.89 22.54 -2.24
N GLY A 133 2.16 21.50 -2.64
CA GLY A 133 1.10 21.55 -3.65
C GLY A 133 -0.16 22.23 -3.14
N ALA A 134 -1.13 22.49 -4.04
CA ALA A 134 -2.34 23.24 -3.68
C ALA A 134 -3.20 22.51 -2.64
N VAL A 135 -3.43 21.19 -2.80
CA VAL A 135 -4.12 20.37 -1.79
C VAL A 135 -3.28 20.23 -0.53
N GLY A 136 -1.96 20.14 -0.67
CA GLY A 136 -1.02 20.14 0.44
C GLY A 136 -1.18 21.35 1.36
N LYS A 137 -1.16 22.54 0.77
CA LYS A 137 -1.34 23.80 1.48
C LYS A 137 -2.74 23.91 2.08
N LEU A 138 -3.78 23.61 1.29
CA LEU A 138 -5.17 23.70 1.74
C LEU A 138 -5.46 22.82 2.96
N LEU A 139 -4.95 21.58 2.96
CA LEU A 139 -5.19 20.62 4.04
C LEU A 139 -4.13 20.64 5.14
N ASN A 140 -3.12 21.53 5.04
CA ASN A 140 -1.96 21.57 5.92
C ASN A 140 -1.24 20.20 6.03
N LEU A 141 -1.00 19.57 4.88
CA LEU A 141 -0.35 18.26 4.81
C LEU A 141 1.11 18.37 5.25
N VAL A 142 1.54 17.38 6.04
CA VAL A 142 2.94 17.23 6.43
C VAL A 142 3.60 16.08 5.69
N ALA A 143 4.92 16.15 5.50
CA ALA A 143 5.69 15.05 4.91
C ALA A 143 5.63 13.79 5.79
N ASP A 144 5.70 13.98 7.11
CA ASP A 144 5.59 12.94 8.12
C ASP A 144 4.84 13.47 9.36
N THR A 145 4.11 12.59 10.05
CA THR A 145 3.37 12.92 11.28
C THR A 145 4.26 13.05 12.51
N GLY A 146 5.57 12.80 12.37
CA GLY A 146 6.54 12.82 13.46
C GLY A 146 7.00 11.40 13.84
N PRO A 147 7.77 11.26 14.94
CA PRO A 147 8.29 9.97 15.35
C PRO A 147 7.16 8.96 15.56
N ARG A 148 7.45 7.70 15.25
CA ARG A 148 6.52 6.60 15.53
C ARG A 148 6.17 6.62 17.02
N ARG A 149 4.88 6.48 17.32
CA ARG A 149 4.45 6.27 18.69
C ARG A 149 4.79 4.84 19.07
N HIS A 150 5.51 4.69 20.17
CA HIS A 150 5.81 3.40 20.76
C HIS A 150 5.02 3.27 22.07
N ALA A 151 4.51 2.08 22.36
CA ALA A 151 3.97 1.81 23.68
C ALA A 151 5.11 1.93 24.69
N THR A 152 4.88 2.66 25.78
CA THR A 152 5.81 2.68 26.92
C THR A 152 5.64 1.41 27.74
N ALA A 153 6.59 1.13 28.65
CA ALA A 153 6.45 0.02 29.59
C ALA A 153 5.14 0.13 30.41
N GLU A 154 4.77 1.34 30.81
CA GLU A 154 3.52 1.64 31.51
C GLU A 154 2.28 1.27 30.69
N VAL A 155 2.24 1.63 29.40
CA VAL A 155 1.13 1.25 28.50
C VAL A 155 0.99 -0.27 28.38
N LEU A 156 2.11 -1.00 28.37
CA LEU A 156 2.10 -2.47 28.32
C LEU A 156 1.62 -3.08 29.65
N THR A 157 2.05 -2.54 30.79
CA THR A 157 1.57 -2.96 32.12
C THR A 157 0.07 -2.78 32.22
N TRP A 158 -0.44 -1.59 31.89
CA TRP A 158 -1.88 -1.32 31.91
C TRP A 158 -2.64 -2.22 30.93
N ALA A 159 -2.13 -2.44 29.72
CA ALA A 159 -2.77 -3.36 28.76
C ALA A 159 -2.86 -4.79 29.30
N GLY A 160 -1.83 -5.25 30.01
CA GLY A 160 -1.83 -6.53 30.71
C GLY A 160 -2.88 -6.56 31.81
N GLU A 161 -2.87 -5.59 32.71
CA GLU A 161 -3.84 -5.46 33.81
C GLU A 161 -5.28 -5.41 33.29
N PHE A 162 -5.57 -4.54 32.33
CA PHE A 162 -6.89 -4.45 31.68
C PHE A 162 -7.35 -5.77 31.07
N SER A 163 -6.42 -6.57 30.51
CA SER A 163 -6.76 -7.88 29.95
C SER A 163 -7.26 -8.87 31.02
N TRP A 164 -6.89 -8.67 32.29
CA TRP A 164 -7.29 -9.51 33.42
C TRP A 164 -8.42 -8.92 34.26
N THR A 165 -8.49 -7.60 34.39
CA THR A 165 -9.45 -6.89 35.26
C THR A 165 -10.79 -6.62 34.60
N LEU A 166 -10.86 -6.53 33.26
CA LEU A 166 -12.13 -6.33 32.56
C LEU A 166 -12.92 -7.65 32.51
N ASP A 167 -13.89 -7.78 33.40
CA ASP A 167 -14.82 -8.90 33.56
C ASP A 167 -15.98 -8.87 32.55
N TRP A 168 -16.36 -7.69 32.06
CA TRP A 168 -17.44 -7.51 31.08
C TRP A 168 -17.11 -8.04 29.67
N LYS A 169 -15.84 -8.38 29.39
CA LYS A 169 -15.43 -9.00 28.13
C LYS A 169 -15.23 -10.50 28.30
N ILE A 170 -16.30 -11.24 28.01
CA ILE A 170 -16.29 -12.70 28.03
C ILE A 170 -15.54 -13.19 26.78
N PHE A 171 -14.33 -13.70 26.97
CA PHE A 171 -13.64 -14.43 25.91
C PHE A 171 -14.42 -15.72 25.62
N ALA A 172 -14.62 -16.04 24.34
CA ALA A 172 -15.33 -17.27 23.94
C ALA A 172 -14.74 -18.55 24.55
N ARG A 173 -13.45 -18.52 24.92
CA ARG A 173 -12.76 -19.53 25.72
C ARG A 173 -11.80 -18.84 26.69
N PRO A 174 -11.72 -19.24 27.96
CA PRO A 174 -10.78 -18.65 28.94
C PRO A 174 -9.31 -18.64 28.46
N ARG A 175 -8.90 -19.69 27.74
CA ARG A 175 -7.55 -19.80 27.14
C ARG A 175 -7.18 -18.65 26.21
N LEU A 176 -8.15 -18.04 25.51
CA LEU A 176 -7.87 -16.93 24.59
C LEU A 176 -7.34 -15.69 25.33
N ARG A 177 -7.71 -15.50 26.60
CA ARG A 177 -7.15 -14.42 27.42
C ARG A 177 -5.65 -14.61 27.64
N ILE A 178 -5.24 -15.86 27.93
CA ILE A 178 -3.83 -16.25 28.12
C ILE A 178 -3.05 -16.08 26.81
N ASP A 179 -3.59 -16.60 25.70
CA ASP A 179 -2.95 -16.50 24.40
C ASP A 179 -2.79 -15.02 23.96
N HIS A 180 -3.77 -14.15 24.24
CA HIS A 180 -3.69 -12.72 23.94
C HIS A 180 -2.59 -12.01 24.73
N LEU A 181 -2.49 -12.29 26.03
CA LEU A 181 -1.41 -11.75 26.87
C LEU A 181 -0.03 -12.23 26.40
N ALA A 182 0.09 -13.51 26.06
CA ALA A 182 1.34 -14.08 25.56
C ALA A 182 1.79 -13.39 24.25
N VAL A 183 0.88 -13.12 23.32
CA VAL A 183 1.19 -12.37 22.09
C VAL A 183 1.64 -10.94 22.40
N LEU A 184 0.99 -10.27 23.35
CA LEU A 184 1.37 -8.91 23.76
C LEU A 184 2.77 -8.88 24.39
N GLN A 185 3.09 -9.85 25.26
CA GLN A 185 4.41 -9.99 25.86
C GLN A 185 5.48 -10.30 24.81
N VAL A 186 5.20 -11.22 23.89
CA VAL A 186 6.13 -11.55 22.80
C VAL A 186 6.38 -10.33 21.91
N ALA A 187 5.36 -9.55 21.58
CA ALA A 187 5.53 -8.32 20.80
C ALA A 187 6.29 -7.22 21.57
N ALA A 188 6.25 -7.22 22.90
CA ALA A 188 6.95 -6.25 23.73
C ALA A 188 8.43 -6.59 23.97
N PHE A 189 8.73 -7.86 24.25
CA PHE A 189 10.07 -8.33 24.61
C PHE A 189 10.91 -8.77 23.41
N THR A 190 10.38 -8.63 22.19
CA THR A 190 11.10 -8.98 20.96
C THR A 190 10.94 -7.87 19.93
N ALA A 191 11.89 -7.79 19.00
CA ALA A 191 11.82 -6.86 17.87
C ALA A 191 11.03 -7.39 16.67
N ALA A 192 10.42 -8.59 16.78
CA ALA A 192 9.77 -9.22 15.63
C ALA A 192 8.38 -8.65 15.37
N ARG A 193 7.95 -8.73 14.12
CA ARG A 193 6.63 -8.25 13.69
C ARG A 193 5.56 -9.24 14.14
N VAL A 194 4.32 -8.78 14.26
CA VAL A 194 3.16 -9.66 14.51
C VAL A 194 3.13 -10.82 13.51
N SER A 195 3.46 -10.55 12.24
CA SER A 195 3.54 -11.56 11.18
C SER A 195 4.62 -12.63 11.36
N ASP A 196 5.55 -12.43 12.29
CA ASP A 196 6.62 -13.39 12.59
C ASP A 196 6.19 -14.37 13.70
N TYR A 197 5.08 -14.09 14.39
CA TYR A 197 4.50 -14.94 15.45
C TYR A 197 3.12 -15.50 15.10
N ILE A 198 2.42 -14.81 14.21
CA ILE A 198 1.06 -15.06 13.79
C ILE A 198 1.04 -15.01 12.27
N GLU A 199 0.61 -16.10 11.64
CA GLU A 199 0.36 -16.10 10.21
C GLU A 199 -0.76 -15.12 9.86
N SER A 200 -0.42 -14.08 9.09
CA SER A 200 -1.36 -13.02 8.69
C SER A 200 -1.84 -13.23 7.26
N SER A 201 -2.95 -12.60 6.90
CA SER A 201 -3.46 -12.58 5.51
C SER A 201 -2.45 -12.02 4.49
N ALA A 202 -1.43 -11.27 4.94
CA ALA A 202 -0.36 -10.77 4.07
C ALA A 202 0.75 -11.82 3.79
N ARG A 203 0.71 -12.99 4.44
CA ARG A 203 1.69 -14.09 4.28
C ARG A 203 1.02 -15.47 4.41
N TYR A 204 -0.22 -15.57 3.95
CA TYR A 204 -1.00 -16.80 4.04
C TYR A 204 -0.32 -17.95 3.30
N LYS A 205 -0.19 -19.12 3.93
CA LYS A 205 0.52 -20.33 3.45
C LYS A 205 2.04 -20.18 3.30
N SER A 206 2.64 -19.17 3.94
CA SER A 206 4.10 -19.01 3.91
C SER A 206 4.84 -19.97 4.85
N ASN A 207 4.14 -20.63 5.77
CA ASN A 207 4.69 -21.41 6.89
C ASN A 207 5.59 -20.59 7.85
N VAL A 208 5.62 -19.25 7.72
CA VAL A 208 6.36 -18.34 8.60
C VAL A 208 5.40 -17.81 9.66
N GLY A 209 5.81 -17.84 10.94
CA GLY A 209 4.99 -17.32 12.06
C GLY A 209 3.94 -18.29 12.61
N LEU A 210 4.17 -19.60 12.48
CA LEU A 210 3.33 -20.65 13.06
C LEU A 210 3.66 -20.97 14.54
N HIS A 211 4.30 -20.05 15.27
CA HIS A 211 4.69 -20.27 16.67
C HIS A 211 3.47 -20.29 17.60
N TYR A 212 2.46 -19.48 17.29
CA TYR A 212 1.14 -19.57 17.91
C TYR A 212 0.15 -20.03 16.84
N LYS A 213 -0.42 -21.24 16.98
CA LYS A 213 -1.57 -21.66 16.17
C LYS A 213 -2.74 -20.75 16.50
N VAL A 214 -2.95 -19.75 15.66
CA VAL A 214 -4.02 -18.76 15.77
C VAL A 214 -5.36 -19.48 15.61
N THR A 215 -5.95 -19.88 16.74
CA THR A 215 -7.38 -20.23 16.82
C THR A 215 -8.25 -18.96 16.93
N PHE A 216 -7.67 -17.77 16.69
CA PHE A 216 -8.35 -16.47 16.82
C PHE A 216 -9.10 -16.03 15.55
N ALA A 217 -8.81 -16.60 14.38
CA ALA A 217 -9.26 -16.01 13.12
C ALA A 217 -10.26 -16.85 12.30
N THR A 218 -10.64 -18.05 12.75
CA THR A 218 -11.55 -18.92 11.98
C THR A 218 -13.02 -18.88 12.39
N ARG A 219 -13.39 -18.31 13.55
CA ARG A 219 -14.80 -18.19 13.97
C ARG A 219 -15.05 -17.04 14.95
N HIS A 220 -14.95 -15.79 14.49
CA HIS A 220 -15.61 -14.68 15.18
C HIS A 220 -16.49 -13.91 14.20
N GLY A 221 -17.59 -14.56 13.81
CA GLY A 221 -18.83 -13.83 13.63
C GLY A 221 -19.18 -13.25 14.99
N PHE A 222 -18.97 -11.94 15.17
CA PHE A 222 -19.60 -11.20 16.25
C PHE A 222 -21.10 -11.26 15.98
N LYS A 223 -21.83 -12.09 16.72
CA LYS A 223 -23.28 -11.90 16.86
C LYS A 223 -23.45 -10.88 17.98
N SER A 224 -23.95 -9.70 17.61
CA SER A 224 -24.73 -8.84 18.50
C SER A 224 -25.99 -9.56 18.96
#